data_AF-A0A090ZLI4-F1
#
_entry.id   AF-A0A090ZLI4-F1
#
_cell.length_a   1.000
_cell.length_b   1.000
_cell.length_c   1.000
_cell.angle_alpha   90.00
_cell.angle_beta   90.00
_cell.angle_gamma   90.00
#
_symmetry.space_group_name_H-M   'P 1'
#
loop_
_entity.id
_entity.type
_entity.pdbx_description
1 polymer ?
#
loop_
_entity_poly.entity_id
_entity_poly.type
_entity_poly.pdbx_seq_one_letter_code
_entity_poly.pdbx_strand_id
1 'polypeptide(L)'
;MKSKSEFYKAFFTALTELGIEVKRSTSADYLADLYLKDQLVAFYTRTDSIERNPFVTVPDRLMSQIQDFARKTALQLGICTEKPYSENTPKIANAVYKLCEYDNVVLACKHHPLFEYVFSTYRLSPDNGAPVQRQYFYNKEEALENFACRSGLVNEKKLFFENELILIHDEMVKFLISPNDKTIDQFEQAQILIEKLEDVLPELKDRDIQLNYDQQFAHDYDGNPEALEFAEDR
;
A
#
# COMPACT_ATOMS: atom_id res chain seq x y z
N MET A 1 1.67 6.06 -2.86
CA MET A 1 0.66 6.76 -3.68
C MET A 1 -0.07 5.74 -4.51
N LYS A 2 -1.39 5.61 -4.35
CA LYS A 2 -2.16 4.58 -5.05
C LYS A 2 -2.55 4.99 -6.47
N SER A 3 -2.62 6.29 -6.78
CA SER A 3 -2.99 6.78 -8.12
C SER A 3 -2.55 8.21 -8.44
N LYS A 4 -2.50 8.57 -9.73
CA LYS A 4 -2.28 9.97 -10.18
C LYS A 4 -3.34 10.93 -9.63
N SER A 5 -4.58 10.47 -9.48
CA SER A 5 -5.67 11.30 -8.95
C SER A 5 -5.41 11.75 -7.51
N GLU A 6 -4.76 10.90 -6.71
CA GLU A 6 -4.33 11.23 -5.35
C GLU A 6 -3.28 12.35 -5.36
N PHE A 7 -2.31 12.27 -6.26
CA PHE A 7 -1.35 13.36 -6.49
C PHE A 7 -2.03 14.65 -6.89
N TYR A 8 -2.89 14.64 -7.91
CA TYR A 8 -3.57 15.86 -8.37
C TYR A 8 -4.35 16.52 -7.24
N LYS A 9 -5.06 15.72 -6.44
CA LYS A 9 -5.80 16.23 -5.29
C LYS A 9 -4.87 16.90 -4.27
N ALA A 10 -3.79 16.21 -3.86
CA ALA A 10 -2.86 16.77 -2.87
C ALA A 10 -2.11 18.00 -3.40
N PHE A 11 -1.65 17.96 -4.65
CA PHE A 11 -0.88 19.03 -5.27
C PHE A 11 -1.74 20.28 -5.50
N PHE A 12 -2.94 20.13 -6.07
CA PHE A 12 -3.83 21.28 -6.33
C PHE A 12 -4.38 21.90 -5.05
N THR A 13 -4.63 21.10 -4.00
CA THR A 13 -4.93 21.64 -2.66
C THR A 13 -3.77 22.47 -2.14
N ALA A 14 -2.53 21.97 -2.21
CA ALA A 14 -1.35 22.69 -1.75
C ALA A 14 -1.11 24.01 -2.52
N LEU A 15 -1.38 24.03 -3.84
CA LEU A 15 -1.34 25.27 -4.63
C LEU A 15 -2.40 26.28 -4.18
N THR A 16 -3.61 25.81 -3.87
CA THR A 16 -4.71 26.66 -3.41
C THR A 16 -4.38 27.32 -2.07
N GLU A 17 -3.74 26.58 -1.14
CA GLU A 17 -3.26 27.12 0.13
C GLU A 17 -2.19 28.22 -0.03
N LEU A 18 -1.45 28.22 -1.15
CA LEU A 18 -0.47 29.26 -1.50
C LEU A 18 -1.13 30.49 -2.15
N GLY A 19 -2.45 30.46 -2.39
CA GLY A 19 -3.17 31.49 -3.12
C GLY A 19 -3.10 31.37 -4.64
N ILE A 20 -2.71 30.20 -5.16
CA ILE A 20 -2.80 29.88 -6.58
C ILE A 20 -4.12 29.15 -6.82
N GLU A 21 -5.04 29.79 -7.53
CA GLU A 21 -6.32 29.20 -7.88
C GLU A 21 -6.13 28.20 -9.04
N VAL A 22 -6.68 26.99 -8.87
CA VAL A 22 -6.60 25.93 -9.86
C VAL A 22 -7.96 25.75 -10.54
N LYS A 23 -8.01 25.91 -11.86
CA LYS A 23 -9.22 25.71 -12.67
C LYS A 23 -9.02 24.56 -13.64
N ARG A 24 -10.09 23.83 -13.96
CA ARG A 24 -10.04 22.83 -15.04
C ARG A 24 -9.82 23.53 -16.36
N SER A 25 -8.83 23.10 -17.14
CA SER A 25 -8.55 23.72 -18.43
C SER A 25 -9.63 23.38 -19.45
N THR A 26 -9.89 24.32 -20.35
CA THR A 26 -10.74 24.13 -21.54
C THR A 26 -9.97 23.56 -22.73
N SER A 27 -8.63 23.55 -22.66
CA SER A 27 -7.76 23.03 -23.71
C SER A 27 -7.68 21.50 -23.73
N ALA A 28 -7.51 20.94 -24.93
CA ALA A 28 -7.25 19.52 -25.15
C ALA A 28 -5.83 19.07 -24.75
N ASP A 29 -4.92 20.02 -24.49
CA ASP A 29 -3.54 19.72 -24.11
C ASP A 29 -3.30 19.83 -22.59
N TYR A 30 -4.11 20.63 -21.90
CA TYR A 30 -3.95 20.93 -20.49
C TYR A 30 -5.03 20.29 -19.60
N LEU A 31 -4.61 19.83 -18.43
CA LEU A 31 -5.50 19.31 -17.39
C LEU A 31 -6.06 20.45 -16.53
N ALA A 32 -5.20 21.39 -16.13
CA ALA A 32 -5.54 22.49 -15.25
C ALA A 32 -4.79 23.78 -15.59
N ASP A 33 -5.47 24.90 -15.34
CA ASP A 33 -4.97 26.26 -15.49
C ASP A 33 -4.69 26.83 -14.09
N LEU A 34 -3.51 27.43 -13.90
CA LEU A 34 -3.05 27.96 -12.61
C LEU A 34 -3.09 29.49 -12.62
N TYR A 35 -3.90 30.08 -11.74
CA TYR A 35 -4.10 31.53 -11.64
C TYR A 35 -3.52 32.10 -10.36
N LEU A 36 -2.83 33.23 -10.46
CA LEU A 36 -2.40 34.03 -9.32
C LEU A 36 -3.02 35.42 -9.44
N LYS A 37 -3.92 35.79 -8.50
CA LYS A 37 -4.64 37.07 -8.53
C LYS A 37 -5.27 37.37 -9.89
N ASP A 38 -6.09 36.43 -10.39
CA ASP A 38 -6.76 36.47 -11.70
C ASP A 38 -5.86 36.42 -12.94
N GLN A 39 -4.53 36.40 -12.79
CA GLN A 39 -3.59 36.23 -13.89
C GLN A 39 -3.25 34.74 -14.09
N LEU A 40 -3.47 34.22 -15.30
CA LEU A 40 -3.07 32.87 -15.69
C LEU A 40 -1.55 32.77 -15.79
N VAL A 41 -0.90 32.10 -14.85
CA VAL A 41 0.57 32.05 -14.73
C VAL A 41 1.17 30.76 -15.27
N ALA A 42 0.46 29.64 -15.19
CA ALA A 42 0.98 28.36 -15.67
C ALA A 42 -0.12 27.36 -16.02
N PHE A 43 0.28 26.28 -16.67
CA PHE A 43 -0.56 25.18 -17.09
C PHE A 43 -0.02 23.87 -16.52
N TYR A 44 -0.91 22.99 -16.08
CA TYR A 44 -0.59 21.60 -15.80
C TYR A 44 -1.05 20.76 -16.99
N THR A 45 -0.11 20.10 -17.68
CA THR A 45 -0.40 19.34 -18.90
C THR A 45 -0.97 17.96 -18.61
N ARG A 46 -1.59 17.32 -19.61
CA ARG A 46 -2.00 15.91 -19.51
C ARG A 46 -0.82 14.92 -19.45
N THR A 47 0.38 15.36 -19.79
CA THR A 47 1.63 14.60 -19.67
C THR A 47 2.36 14.90 -18.37
N ASP A 48 1.67 15.46 -17.38
CA ASP A 48 2.16 15.72 -16.02
C ASP A 48 3.38 16.65 -16.00
N SER A 49 3.42 17.65 -16.89
CA SER A 49 4.40 18.73 -16.87
C SER A 49 3.74 20.04 -16.44
N ILE A 50 4.55 20.94 -15.88
CA ILE A 50 4.12 22.29 -15.52
C ILE A 50 4.76 23.26 -16.52
N GLU A 51 3.91 23.92 -17.32
CA GLU A 51 4.34 24.84 -18.36
C GLU A 51 4.02 26.27 -17.97
N ARG A 52 5.00 27.17 -18.15
CA ARG A 52 4.82 28.61 -17.91
C ARG A 52 3.91 29.19 -18.99
N ASN A 53 3.03 30.11 -18.62
CA ASN A 53 2.30 30.88 -19.62
C ASN A 53 3.25 31.78 -20.42
N PRO A 54 3.39 31.59 -21.76
CA PRO A 54 4.32 32.38 -22.57
C PRO A 54 3.82 33.82 -22.84
N PHE A 55 2.54 34.10 -22.59
CA PHE A 55 1.92 35.39 -22.91
C PHE A 55 1.98 36.40 -21.77
N VAL A 56 2.49 36.02 -20.60
CA VAL A 56 2.61 36.89 -19.44
C VAL A 56 3.98 36.74 -18.77
N THR A 57 4.43 37.81 -18.13
CA THR A 57 5.66 37.78 -17.34
C THR A 57 5.41 37.04 -16.03
N VAL A 58 5.91 35.81 -15.94
CA VAL A 58 5.84 34.98 -14.73
C VAL A 58 7.20 34.98 -14.04
N PRO A 59 7.30 35.39 -12.76
CA PRO A 59 8.57 35.35 -12.03
C PRO A 59 9.13 33.93 -11.95
N ASP A 60 10.43 33.75 -12.21
CA ASP A 60 11.08 32.44 -12.10
C ASP A 60 10.92 31.82 -10.71
N ARG A 61 10.98 32.66 -9.66
CA ARG A 61 10.75 32.24 -8.28
C ARG A 61 9.39 31.55 -8.09
N LEU A 62 8.34 32.05 -8.73
CA LEU A 62 7.00 31.45 -8.64
C LEU A 62 6.98 30.08 -9.33
N MET A 63 7.57 29.98 -10.51
CA MET A 63 7.67 28.69 -11.23
C MET A 63 8.47 27.66 -10.44
N SER A 64 9.60 28.06 -9.86
CA SER A 64 10.39 27.19 -8.98
C SER A 64 9.59 26.73 -7.77
N GLN A 65 8.83 27.62 -7.13
CA GLN A 65 7.96 27.27 -6.02
C GLN A 65 6.90 26.24 -6.43
N ILE A 66 6.20 26.43 -7.55
CA ILE A 66 5.18 25.47 -8.03
C ILE A 66 5.82 24.09 -8.29
N GLN A 67 7.02 24.05 -8.89
CA GLN A 67 7.75 22.81 -9.12
C GLN A 67 8.24 22.15 -7.82
N ASP A 68 8.73 22.94 -6.85
CA ASP A 68 9.13 22.46 -5.54
C ASP A 68 7.95 21.84 -4.78
N PHE A 69 6.77 22.45 -4.87
CA PHE A 69 5.54 21.88 -4.32
C PHE A 69 5.21 20.54 -4.97
N ALA A 70 5.28 20.44 -6.30
CA ALA A 70 5.02 19.18 -6.99
C ALA A 70 5.99 18.08 -6.52
N ARG A 71 7.28 18.39 -6.42
CA ARG A 71 8.30 17.46 -5.89
C ARG A 71 8.04 17.07 -4.44
N LYS A 72 7.71 18.03 -3.58
CA LYS A 72 7.40 17.79 -2.16
C LYS A 72 6.17 16.92 -2.00
N THR A 73 5.10 17.18 -2.75
CA THR A 73 3.89 16.37 -2.76
C THR A 73 4.18 14.96 -3.25
N ALA A 74 4.97 14.80 -4.32
CA ALA A 74 5.40 13.50 -4.81
C ALA A 74 6.14 12.70 -3.72
N LEU A 75 7.09 13.33 -3.03
CA LEU A 75 7.84 12.71 -1.94
C LEU A 75 6.93 12.31 -0.77
N GLN A 76 6.02 13.19 -0.36
CA GLN A 76 5.07 12.93 0.73
C GLN A 76 4.14 11.75 0.42
N LEU A 77 3.79 11.56 -0.86
CA LEU A 77 2.96 10.45 -1.30
C LEU A 77 3.77 9.16 -1.52
N GLY A 78 5.07 9.16 -1.21
CA GLY A 78 5.94 7.98 -1.32
C GLY A 78 6.27 7.60 -2.76
N ILE A 79 6.38 8.59 -3.65
CA ILE A 79 6.89 8.37 -5.00
C ILE A 79 8.40 8.15 -4.96
N CYS A 80 8.89 7.16 -5.70
CA CYS A 80 10.31 6.83 -5.74
C CYS A 80 11.12 7.91 -6.48
N THR A 81 12.03 8.55 -5.75
CA THR A 81 12.95 9.58 -6.26
C THR A 81 14.37 9.05 -6.47
N GLU A 82 14.66 7.86 -5.96
CA GLU A 82 15.94 7.19 -6.12
C GLU A 82 15.99 6.39 -7.42
N LYS A 83 17.11 6.51 -8.16
CA LYS A 83 17.30 5.80 -9.43
C LYS A 83 17.35 4.29 -9.19
N PRO A 84 16.37 3.50 -9.68
CA PRO A 84 16.28 2.07 -9.37
C PRO A 84 17.08 1.19 -10.35
N TYR A 85 17.94 1.78 -11.18
CA TYR A 85 18.71 1.07 -12.20
C TYR A 85 20.13 1.62 -12.34
N SER A 86 21.04 0.75 -12.75
CA SER A 86 22.44 1.08 -13.04
C SER A 86 22.65 1.25 -14.55
N GLU A 87 23.88 1.60 -14.95
CA GLU A 87 24.23 1.75 -16.37
C GLU A 87 24.13 0.44 -17.16
N ASN A 88 24.26 -0.69 -16.46
CA ASN A 88 24.19 -2.02 -17.05
C ASN A 88 22.75 -2.54 -17.19
N THR A 89 21.76 -1.80 -16.68
CA THR A 89 20.36 -2.25 -16.72
C THR A 89 19.83 -2.20 -18.17
N PRO A 90 19.28 -3.31 -18.70
CA PRO A 90 18.84 -3.38 -20.08
C PRO A 90 17.72 -2.39 -20.38
N LYS A 91 17.93 -1.58 -21.41
CA LYS A 91 16.97 -0.58 -21.88
C LYS A 91 16.09 -1.17 -22.99
N ILE A 92 14.79 -1.08 -22.80
CA ILE A 92 13.75 -1.43 -23.77
C ILE A 92 13.34 -0.15 -24.53
N ALA A 93 12.49 -0.30 -25.55
CA ALA A 93 11.86 0.80 -26.27
C ALA A 93 11.24 1.86 -25.34
N ASN A 94 11.16 3.11 -25.81
CA ASN A 94 10.56 4.25 -25.11
C ASN A 94 11.25 4.66 -23.79
N ALA A 95 12.57 4.45 -23.71
CA ALA A 95 13.39 4.80 -22.55
C ALA A 95 12.95 4.11 -21.24
N VAL A 96 12.40 2.90 -21.37
CA VAL A 96 12.01 2.04 -20.26
C VAL A 96 13.17 1.11 -19.92
N TYR A 97 13.50 0.95 -18.65
CA TYR A 97 14.51 0.02 -18.16
C TYR A 97 13.85 -1.25 -17.62
N LYS A 98 14.35 -2.41 -18.03
CA LYS A 98 13.91 -3.71 -17.50
C LYS A 98 14.70 -4.00 -16.24
N LEU A 99 14.03 -3.91 -15.08
CA LEU A 99 14.67 -4.12 -13.78
C LEU A 99 14.80 -5.60 -13.46
N CYS A 100 13.72 -6.35 -13.67
CA CYS A 100 13.67 -7.79 -13.40
C CYS A 100 12.69 -8.48 -14.36
N GLU A 101 12.93 -9.75 -14.63
CA GLU A 101 12.04 -10.63 -15.38
C GLU A 101 12.05 -12.02 -14.76
N TYR A 102 10.88 -12.56 -14.46
CA TYR A 102 10.71 -13.91 -13.93
C TYR A 102 9.34 -14.46 -14.33
N ASP A 103 9.30 -15.72 -14.76
CA ASP A 103 8.07 -16.42 -15.19
C ASP A 103 7.17 -15.59 -16.13
N ASN A 104 7.77 -15.05 -17.20
CA ASN A 104 7.10 -14.17 -18.17
C ASN A 104 6.50 -12.88 -17.57
N VAL A 105 6.82 -12.53 -16.32
CA VAL A 105 6.47 -11.26 -15.71
C VAL A 105 7.68 -10.36 -15.74
N VAL A 106 7.48 -9.10 -16.12
CA VAL A 106 8.53 -8.09 -16.16
C VAL A 106 8.21 -6.98 -15.18
N LEU A 107 9.20 -6.62 -14.36
CA LEU A 107 9.26 -5.35 -13.63
C LEU A 107 10.11 -4.37 -14.43
N ALA A 108 9.51 -3.24 -14.78
CA ALA A 108 10.17 -2.19 -15.55
C ALA A 108 10.00 -0.82 -14.89
N CYS A 109 10.91 0.10 -15.20
CA CYS A 109 10.89 1.46 -14.70
C CYS A 109 11.13 2.46 -15.83
N LYS A 110 10.49 3.62 -15.77
CA LYS A 110 10.69 4.74 -16.68
C LYS A 110 10.90 6.02 -15.87
N HIS A 111 11.80 6.88 -16.35
CA HIS A 111 11.92 8.24 -15.82
C HIS A 111 10.72 9.10 -16.26
N HIS A 112 10.10 9.77 -15.29
CA HIS A 112 8.95 10.61 -15.44
C HIS A 112 9.29 12.04 -15.00
N PRO A 113 9.03 13.08 -15.82
CA PRO A 113 9.49 14.44 -15.54
C PRO A 113 9.10 15.02 -14.18
N LEU A 114 7.94 14.62 -13.64
CA LEU A 114 7.42 15.13 -12.36
C LEU A 114 7.47 14.11 -11.22
N PHE A 115 7.46 12.83 -11.56
CA PHE A 115 7.33 11.73 -10.60
C PHE A 115 8.64 10.96 -10.46
N GLU A 116 9.72 11.46 -11.05
CA GLU A 116 11.04 10.83 -11.12
C GLU A 116 10.99 9.40 -11.68
N TYR A 117 10.67 8.38 -10.88
CA TYR A 117 10.67 6.99 -11.31
C TYR A 117 9.28 6.36 -11.19
N VAL A 118 8.72 5.98 -12.34
CA VAL A 118 7.43 5.27 -12.42
C VAL A 118 7.70 3.82 -12.80
N PHE A 119 7.14 2.90 -12.03
CA PHE A 119 7.27 1.47 -12.23
C PHE A 119 6.10 0.93 -13.05
N SER A 120 6.34 -0.19 -13.70
CA SER A 120 5.28 -0.96 -14.34
C SER A 120 5.56 -2.44 -14.25
N THR A 121 4.52 -3.21 -14.02
CA THR A 121 4.57 -4.67 -14.09
C THR A 121 3.68 -5.14 -15.23
N TYR A 122 4.13 -6.11 -16.01
CA TYR A 122 3.35 -6.67 -17.11
C TYR A 122 3.74 -8.12 -17.37
N ARG A 123 2.86 -8.88 -18.03
CA ARG A 123 3.17 -10.23 -18.51
C ARG A 123 3.63 -10.14 -19.97
N LEU A 124 4.47 -11.08 -20.39
CA LEU A 124 4.82 -11.30 -21.78
C LEU A 124 3.86 -12.34 -22.35
N SER A 125 3.28 -12.06 -23.51
CA SER A 125 2.45 -13.02 -24.23
C SER A 125 3.31 -14.23 -24.64
N PRO A 126 2.84 -15.48 -24.44
CA PRO A 126 3.55 -16.68 -24.89
C PRO A 126 3.80 -16.72 -26.40
N ASP A 127 2.90 -16.11 -27.19
CA ASP A 127 2.92 -16.23 -28.65
C ASP A 127 3.95 -15.30 -29.32
N ASN A 128 4.14 -14.09 -28.78
CA ASN A 128 4.91 -13.04 -29.44
C ASN A 128 5.77 -12.18 -28.50
N GLY A 129 5.80 -12.49 -27.19
CA GLY A 129 6.53 -11.71 -26.20
C GLY A 129 6.00 -10.28 -26.02
N ALA A 130 4.80 -9.96 -26.51
CA ALA A 130 4.24 -8.62 -26.36
C ALA A 130 3.83 -8.36 -24.90
N PRO A 131 4.04 -7.15 -24.37
CA PRO A 131 3.54 -6.75 -23.05
C PRO A 131 2.00 -6.81 -23.00
N VAL A 132 1.46 -7.59 -22.07
CA VAL A 132 0.02 -7.68 -21.78
C VAL A 132 -0.26 -7.38 -20.29
N GLN A 133 -1.48 -6.92 -20.01
CA GLN A 133 -1.95 -6.59 -18.65
C GLN A 133 -0.97 -5.67 -17.88
N ARG A 134 -0.49 -4.61 -18.53
CA ARG A 134 0.44 -3.67 -17.90
C ARG A 134 -0.27 -2.87 -16.81
N GLN A 135 0.35 -2.84 -15.63
CA GLN A 135 -0.05 -2.05 -14.48
C GLN A 135 1.06 -1.05 -14.16
N TYR A 136 0.70 0.15 -13.73
CA TYR A 136 1.64 1.22 -13.39
C TYR A 136 1.60 1.50 -11.90
N PHE A 137 2.77 1.75 -11.32
CA PHE A 137 2.95 1.98 -9.90
C PHE A 137 3.87 3.18 -9.70
N TYR A 138 3.55 3.99 -8.70
CA TYR A 138 4.34 5.16 -8.32
C TYR A 138 5.09 4.93 -7.01
N ASN A 139 4.64 3.95 -6.23
CA ASN A 139 5.35 3.43 -5.08
C ASN A 139 6.16 2.19 -5.48
N LYS A 140 7.39 2.10 -4.99
CA LYS A 140 8.33 1.02 -5.35
C LYS A 140 7.95 -0.29 -4.68
N GLU A 141 7.56 -0.25 -3.41
CA GLU A 141 7.19 -1.42 -2.62
C GLU A 141 5.96 -2.13 -3.23
N GLU A 142 4.91 -1.37 -3.57
CA GLU A 142 3.73 -1.88 -4.27
C GLU A 142 4.08 -2.51 -5.63
N ALA A 143 5.02 -1.92 -6.37
CA ALA A 143 5.47 -2.46 -7.65
C ALA A 143 6.22 -3.79 -7.49
N LEU A 144 7.05 -3.91 -6.45
CA LEU A 144 7.82 -5.11 -6.11
C LEU A 144 6.90 -6.23 -5.62
N GLU A 145 5.96 -5.92 -4.73
CA GLU A 145 4.96 -6.87 -4.24
C GLU A 145 4.12 -7.41 -5.39
N ASN A 146 3.59 -6.51 -6.23
CA ASN A 146 2.81 -6.91 -7.39
C ASN A 146 3.62 -7.77 -8.37
N PHE A 147 4.91 -7.45 -8.61
CA PHE A 147 5.79 -8.29 -9.40
C PHE A 147 5.98 -9.68 -8.77
N ALA A 148 6.28 -9.74 -7.47
CA ALA A 148 6.53 -10.99 -6.76
C ALA A 148 5.30 -11.91 -6.75
N CYS A 149 4.11 -11.36 -6.52
CA CYS A 149 2.85 -12.10 -6.59
C CYS A 149 2.56 -12.59 -8.02
N ARG A 150 2.64 -11.71 -9.01
CA ARG A 150 2.32 -12.07 -10.41
C ARG A 150 3.27 -13.11 -10.98
N SER A 151 4.53 -13.09 -10.56
CA SER A 151 5.60 -13.98 -11.01
C SER A 151 5.67 -15.29 -10.23
N GLY A 152 4.80 -15.48 -9.23
CA GLY A 152 4.76 -16.70 -8.41
C GLY A 152 5.89 -16.83 -7.40
N LEU A 153 6.72 -15.79 -7.23
CA LEU A 153 7.77 -15.74 -6.19
C LEU A 153 7.16 -15.68 -4.79
N VAL A 154 6.00 -15.03 -4.66
CA VAL A 154 5.20 -14.99 -3.43
C VAL A 154 3.88 -15.71 -3.70
N ASN A 155 3.54 -16.65 -2.82
CA ASN A 155 2.23 -17.29 -2.84
C ASN A 155 1.21 -16.33 -2.21
N GLU A 156 0.38 -15.67 -3.02
CA GLU A 156 -0.72 -14.82 -2.56
C GLU A 156 -1.68 -15.55 -1.60
N LYS A 157 -1.69 -16.88 -1.56
CA LYS A 157 -2.51 -17.63 -0.59
C LYS A 157 -1.83 -17.84 0.77
N LYS A 158 -0.63 -17.30 0.96
CA LYS A 158 0.18 -17.37 2.20
C LYS A 158 0.27 -16.01 2.93
N LEU A 159 -0.65 -15.09 2.59
CA LEU A 159 -0.63 -13.62 2.77
C LEU A 159 -0.94 -13.08 4.18
N PHE A 160 -0.86 -13.84 5.26
CA PHE A 160 -1.08 -13.20 6.57
C PHE A 160 0.08 -12.25 6.87
N PHE A 161 -0.24 -11.00 7.14
CA PHE A 161 0.72 -10.06 7.71
C PHE A 161 1.09 -10.50 9.13
N GLU A 162 2.26 -10.08 9.61
CA GLU A 162 2.76 -10.51 10.92
C GLU A 162 1.76 -10.25 12.06
N ASN A 163 1.08 -9.11 12.06
CA ASN A 163 0.03 -8.78 13.03
C ASN A 163 -1.22 -9.68 12.90
N GLU A 164 -1.55 -10.13 11.70
CA GLU A 164 -2.63 -11.09 11.47
C GLU A 164 -2.24 -12.49 11.95
N LEU A 165 -0.98 -12.90 11.74
CA LEU A 165 -0.43 -14.15 12.26
C LEU A 165 -0.42 -14.16 13.80
N ILE A 166 0.00 -13.06 14.41
CA ILE A 166 -0.03 -12.86 15.87
C ILE A 166 -1.47 -12.99 16.40
N LEU A 167 -2.43 -12.32 15.76
CA LEU A 167 -3.83 -12.39 16.18
C LEU A 167 -4.38 -13.82 16.07
N ILE A 168 -4.11 -14.50 14.95
CA ILE A 168 -4.55 -15.89 14.75
C ILE A 168 -3.92 -16.81 15.80
N HIS A 169 -2.63 -16.65 16.08
CA HIS A 169 -1.94 -17.41 17.12
C HIS A 169 -2.59 -17.21 18.49
N ASP A 170 -2.76 -15.96 18.92
CA ASP A 170 -3.33 -15.63 20.23
C ASP A 170 -4.75 -16.19 20.39
N GLU A 171 -5.59 -16.12 19.34
CA GLU A 171 -6.94 -16.68 19.36
C GLU A 171 -6.95 -18.21 19.34
N MET A 172 -6.01 -18.87 18.66
CA MET A 172 -5.90 -20.34 18.68
C MET A 172 -5.45 -20.87 20.04
N VAL A 173 -4.54 -20.19 20.73
CA VAL A 173 -4.15 -20.62 22.08
C VAL A 173 -5.27 -20.36 23.09
N LYS A 174 -5.99 -19.24 23.00
CA LYS A 174 -7.22 -19.03 23.79
C LYS A 174 -8.27 -20.10 23.51
N PHE A 175 -8.41 -20.50 22.25
CA PHE A 175 -9.29 -21.60 21.85
C PHE A 175 -8.87 -22.90 22.52
N LEU A 176 -7.57 -23.21 22.67
CA LEU A 176 -7.12 -24.41 23.41
C LEU A 176 -7.42 -24.36 24.92
N ILE A 177 -7.27 -23.20 25.55
CA ILE A 177 -7.36 -23.06 27.02
C ILE A 177 -8.81 -22.88 27.52
N SER A 178 -9.71 -22.34 26.70
CA SER A 178 -11.10 -22.07 27.11
C SER A 178 -11.88 -23.35 27.47
N PRO A 179 -12.64 -23.40 28.57
CA PRO A 179 -13.45 -24.57 28.93
C PRO A 179 -14.68 -24.64 27.99
N ASN A 180 -14.61 -25.47 26.94
CA ASN A 180 -15.68 -25.69 25.97
C ASN A 180 -15.68 -27.16 25.51
N ASP A 181 -16.83 -27.66 25.04
CA ASP A 181 -17.02 -28.98 24.43
C ASP A 181 -16.34 -29.07 23.04
N LYS A 182 -15.00 -29.08 23.04
CA LYS A 182 -14.19 -29.25 21.82
C LYS A 182 -14.10 -30.73 21.48
N THR A 183 -14.21 -31.05 20.19
CA THR A 183 -13.90 -32.40 19.73
C THR A 183 -12.39 -32.63 19.71
N ILE A 184 -11.99 -33.91 19.76
CA ILE A 184 -10.57 -34.30 19.63
C ILE A 184 -9.97 -33.74 18.33
N ASP A 185 -10.71 -33.86 17.22
CA ASP A 185 -10.28 -33.33 15.92
C ASP A 185 -10.07 -31.82 15.94
N GLN A 186 -10.93 -31.05 16.61
CA GLN A 186 -10.78 -29.60 16.72
C GLN A 186 -9.54 -29.21 17.53
N PHE A 187 -9.20 -30.00 18.56
CA PHE A 187 -8.01 -29.79 19.37
C PHE A 187 -6.74 -30.08 18.57
N GLU A 188 -6.70 -31.20 17.84
CA GLU A 188 -5.57 -31.57 16.98
C GLU A 188 -5.34 -30.54 15.86
N GLN A 189 -6.42 -30.06 15.21
CA GLN A 189 -6.29 -29.03 14.17
C GLN A 189 -5.75 -27.70 14.73
N ALA A 190 -6.18 -27.30 15.93
CA ALA A 190 -5.67 -26.09 16.57
C ALA A 190 -4.18 -26.21 16.95
N GLN A 191 -3.74 -27.37 17.43
CA GLN A 191 -2.32 -27.63 17.72
C GLN A 191 -1.46 -27.58 16.46
N ILE A 192 -1.88 -28.27 15.39
CA ILE A 192 -1.18 -28.24 14.11
C ILE A 192 -1.08 -26.81 13.56
N LEU A 193 -2.12 -26.00 13.78
CA LEU A 193 -2.13 -24.61 13.34
C LEU A 193 -1.17 -23.75 14.16
N ILE A 194 -1.12 -23.92 15.49
CA ILE A 194 -0.17 -23.22 16.36
C ILE A 194 1.27 -23.57 15.99
N GLU A 195 1.59 -24.87 15.84
CA GLU A 195 2.93 -25.32 15.42
C GLU A 195 3.36 -24.67 14.09
N LYS A 196 2.45 -24.64 13.11
CA LYS A 196 2.72 -23.98 11.82
C LYS A 196 2.93 -22.48 11.94
N LEU A 197 2.23 -21.81 12.85
CA LEU A 197 2.38 -20.37 13.09
C LEU A 197 3.71 -20.08 13.79
N GLU A 198 4.08 -20.87 14.79
CA GLU A 198 5.36 -20.79 15.50
C GLU A 198 6.56 -21.14 14.61
N ASP A 199 6.39 -22.02 13.62
CA ASP A 199 7.43 -22.30 12.61
C ASP A 199 7.61 -21.14 11.63
N VAL A 200 6.56 -20.36 11.37
CA VAL A 200 6.61 -19.18 10.49
C VAL A 200 7.11 -17.94 11.25
N LEU A 201 6.77 -17.80 12.53
CA LEU A 201 7.21 -16.72 13.43
C LEU A 201 7.72 -17.32 14.76
N PRO A 202 9.03 -17.63 14.86
CA PRO A 202 9.62 -18.26 16.04
C PRO A 202 9.44 -17.46 17.34
N GLU A 203 9.29 -16.13 17.25
CA GLU A 203 9.06 -15.27 18.40
C GLU A 203 7.74 -15.53 19.13
N LEU A 204 6.81 -16.27 18.51
CA LEU A 204 5.54 -16.65 19.13
C LEU A 204 5.70 -17.71 20.24
N LYS A 205 6.77 -18.52 20.21
CA LYS A 205 7.00 -19.62 21.17
C LYS A 205 7.18 -19.15 22.62
N ASP A 206 7.84 -18.00 22.77
CA ASP A 206 8.22 -17.44 24.07
C ASP A 206 7.30 -16.30 24.52
N ARG A 207 6.19 -16.09 23.79
CA ARG A 207 5.30 -14.95 24.01
C ARG A 207 4.31 -15.23 25.14
N ASP A 208 4.37 -14.40 26.19
CA ASP A 208 3.37 -14.42 27.27
C ASP A 208 2.01 -14.00 26.73
N ILE A 209 1.07 -14.94 26.73
CA ILE A 209 -0.32 -14.70 26.33
C ILE A 209 -0.98 -13.93 27.45
N GLN A 210 -1.33 -12.67 27.20
CA GLN A 210 -2.17 -11.89 28.10
C GLN A 210 -3.60 -12.44 28.05
N LEU A 211 -3.85 -13.48 28.83
CA LEU A 211 -5.19 -13.94 29.16
C LEU A 211 -5.83 -12.87 30.04
N ASN A 212 -6.92 -12.26 29.57
CA ASN A 212 -7.71 -11.35 30.39
C ASN A 212 -8.58 -12.17 31.34
N TYR A 213 -7.99 -12.60 32.45
CA TYR A 213 -8.64 -13.42 33.49
C TYR A 213 -9.95 -12.78 33.99
N ASP A 214 -10.04 -11.45 34.02
CA ASP A 214 -11.24 -10.73 34.49
C ASP A 214 -12.48 -10.98 33.61
N GLN A 215 -12.31 -11.20 32.30
CA GLN A 215 -13.41 -11.57 31.41
C GLN A 215 -13.73 -13.07 31.46
N GLN A 216 -12.73 -13.91 31.72
CA GLN A 216 -12.86 -15.36 31.62
C GLN A 216 -13.50 -16.00 32.86
N PHE A 217 -13.40 -15.36 34.02
CA PHE A 217 -13.95 -15.83 35.31
C PHE A 217 -15.08 -14.97 35.87
N ALA A 218 -15.55 -13.96 35.12
CA ALA A 218 -16.67 -13.10 35.56
C ALA A 218 -17.97 -13.89 35.84
N HIS A 219 -18.13 -15.08 35.26
CA HIS A 219 -19.31 -15.93 35.45
C HIS A 219 -19.21 -16.92 36.63
N ASP A 220 -18.03 -17.10 37.23
CA ASP A 220 -17.85 -18.06 38.33
C ASP A 220 -18.00 -17.41 39.72
N TYR A 221 -18.11 -16.07 39.78
CA TYR A 221 -18.21 -15.32 41.04
C TYR A 221 -19.64 -15.03 41.52
N ASP A 222 -20.66 -15.28 40.70
CA ASP A 222 -22.05 -15.25 41.17
C ASP A 222 -22.38 -16.60 41.83
N GLY A 223 -22.01 -16.70 43.10
CA GLY A 223 -22.51 -17.74 44.00
C GLY A 223 -24.03 -17.74 43.94
N ASN A 224 -24.61 -18.76 43.31
CA ASN A 224 -26.04 -18.95 43.17
C ASN A 224 -26.71 -18.95 44.55
N PRO A 225 -27.49 -17.92 44.93
CA PRO A 225 -28.17 -17.86 46.22
C PRO A 225 -29.30 -18.91 46.34
N GLU A 226 -29.76 -19.50 45.23
CA GLU A 226 -30.88 -20.45 45.21
C GLU A 226 -30.50 -21.88 45.64
N ALA A 227 -29.22 -22.18 45.88
CA ALA A 227 -28.79 -23.50 46.37
C ALA A 227 -28.98 -23.68 47.90
N LEU A 228 -29.43 -22.65 48.63
CA LEU A 228 -29.52 -22.66 50.10
C LEU A 228 -30.95 -22.80 50.67
N GLU A 229 -32.00 -22.90 49.86
CA GLU A 229 -33.39 -23.02 50.35
C GLU A 229 -33.95 -24.46 50.44
N PHE A 230 -33.15 -25.51 50.19
CA PHE A 230 -33.62 -26.91 50.30
C PHE A 230 -33.07 -27.69 51.50
N ALA A 231 -32.60 -27.01 52.55
CA ALA A 231 -32.08 -27.65 53.76
C ALA A 231 -32.89 -27.37 55.05
N GLU A 232 -34.18 -27.05 54.94
CA GLU A 232 -35.12 -27.06 56.06
C GLU A 232 -36.40 -27.82 55.68
N ASP A 233 -36.31 -29.15 55.63
CA ASP A 233 -37.39 -30.07 56.02
C ASP A 233 -36.92 -31.52 55.84
N ARG A 234 -36.26 -32.07 56.87
CA ARG A 234 -36.24 -33.51 57.21
C ARG A 234 -35.59 -33.78 58.56
#